data_AF-C2CIG2-F1
#
_entry.id   AF-C2CIG2-F1
#
_cell.length_a   1.000
_cell.length_b   1.000
_cell.length_c   1.000
_cell.angle_alpha   90.00
_cell.angle_beta   90.00
_cell.angle_gamma   90.00
#
_symmetry.space_group_name_H-M   'P 1'
#
loop_
_entity.id
_entity.type
_entity.pdbx_description
1 polymer ?
#
loop_
_entity_poly.entity_id
_entity_poly.type
_entity_poly.pdbx_seq_one_letter_code
_entity_poly.pdbx_strand_id
1 'polypeptide(L)'
;MLRLIKDRLNKDLFSNIHESCIECEYSDCKGIIHILESEVDELVDIGAEIVCLNDNINLLNTFDNDESGNIDLTQQSPTCKLRDSKGNCKIQKNKPLFCMLFPFMIVNYLDGKNYWALSKKCSYYDYLVSNSKVEDTIENFINYLEEIPSKIYNEITSTFIKTKEVVHYIYSDEEVEIIKEI
;
A
#
# COMPACT_ATOMS: atom_id res chain seq x y z
N MET A 1 -12.63 14.21 -4.52
CA MET A 1 -12.67 13.72 -3.13
C MET A 1 -11.45 12.87 -2.82
N LEU A 2 -11.20 11.76 -3.54
CA LEU A 2 -10.00 10.93 -3.37
C LEU A 2 -8.67 11.72 -3.48
N ARG A 3 -8.57 12.66 -4.42
CA ARG A 3 -7.41 13.55 -4.55
C ARG A 3 -7.11 14.36 -3.28
N LEU A 4 -8.13 14.88 -2.59
CA LEU A 4 -7.95 15.63 -1.34
C LEU A 4 -7.42 14.74 -0.22
N ILE A 5 -7.88 13.49 -0.16
CA ILE A 5 -7.43 12.47 0.78
C ILE A 5 -5.94 12.17 0.54
N LYS A 6 -5.56 11.94 -0.72
CA LYS A 6 -4.17 11.73 -1.16
C LYS A 6 -3.26 12.93 -0.83
N ASP A 7 -3.71 14.15 -1.10
CA ASP A 7 -2.93 15.36 -0.83
C ASP A 7 -2.61 15.52 0.67
N ARG A 8 -3.55 15.13 1.54
CA ARG A 8 -3.36 15.15 3.01
C ARG A 8 -2.38 14.08 3.51
N LEU A 9 -2.40 12.86 2.96
CA LEU A 9 -1.43 11.81 3.33
C LEU A 9 0.02 12.29 3.20
N ASN A 10 0.35 12.88 2.06
CA ASN A 10 1.70 13.35 1.78
C ASN A 10 2.12 14.54 2.66
N LYS A 11 1.17 15.41 3.01
CA LYS A 11 1.47 16.66 3.73
C LYS A 11 1.48 16.47 5.25
N ASP A 12 0.51 15.72 5.76
CA ASP A 12 0.17 15.72 7.18
C ASP A 12 0.73 14.48 7.90
N LEU A 13 0.91 13.36 7.20
CA LEU A 13 1.28 12.06 7.79
C LEU A 13 2.73 11.64 7.54
N PHE A 14 3.26 11.92 6.36
CA PHE A 14 4.53 11.37 5.91
C PHE A 14 5.62 12.42 5.70
N SER A 15 5.93 13.21 6.74
CA SER A 15 7.03 14.17 6.67
C SER A 15 8.35 13.46 6.34
N ASN A 16 9.03 13.87 5.27
CA ASN A 16 10.33 13.34 4.83
C ASN A 16 10.36 11.85 4.42
N ILE A 17 9.21 11.20 4.20
CA ILE A 17 9.18 9.79 3.76
C ILE A 17 10.02 9.54 2.49
N HIS A 18 10.06 10.53 1.60
CA HIS A 18 10.82 10.42 0.36
C HIS A 18 12.32 10.22 0.60
N GLU A 19 12.89 10.89 1.60
CA GLU A 19 14.30 10.75 1.97
C GLU A 19 14.58 9.32 2.43
N SER A 20 13.72 8.76 3.28
CA SER A 20 13.82 7.35 3.70
C SER A 20 13.64 6.36 2.54
N CYS A 21 12.80 6.69 1.55
CA CYS A 21 12.53 5.79 0.41
C CYS A 21 13.67 5.72 -0.62
N ILE A 22 14.51 6.76 -0.74
CA ILE A 22 15.61 6.78 -1.72
C ILE A 22 16.65 5.70 -1.41
N GLU A 23 16.95 5.49 -0.12
CA GLU A 23 17.97 4.54 0.35
C GLU A 23 17.35 3.23 0.87
N CYS A 24 16.04 3.03 0.67
CA CYS A 24 15.33 1.87 1.20
C CYS A 24 15.69 0.57 0.46
N GLU A 25 16.27 -0.37 1.20
CA GLU A 25 16.62 -1.72 0.70
C GLU A 25 15.59 -2.80 1.07
N TYR A 26 14.55 -2.46 1.85
CA TYR A 26 13.53 -3.42 2.24
C TYR A 26 12.76 -3.98 1.03
N SER A 27 12.45 -5.28 1.11
CA SER A 27 11.59 -5.97 0.14
C SER A 27 10.18 -5.43 0.12
N ASP A 28 9.65 -4.92 1.22
CA ASP A 28 8.21 -4.75 1.41
C ASP A 28 7.65 -3.49 0.73
N CYS A 29 8.52 -2.64 0.18
CA CYS A 29 8.14 -1.67 -0.85
C CYS A 29 7.85 -2.32 -2.22
N LYS A 30 8.00 -3.66 -2.31
CA LYS A 30 7.65 -4.54 -3.43
C LYS A 30 6.53 -5.44 -2.94
N GLY A 31 5.48 -5.58 -3.74
CA GLY A 31 4.26 -6.20 -3.26
C GLY A 31 3.11 -5.98 -4.21
N ILE A 32 2.03 -6.68 -3.91
CA ILE A 32 0.80 -6.61 -4.68
C ILE A 32 0.11 -5.30 -4.35
N ILE A 33 -0.08 -4.46 -5.38
CA ILE A 33 -0.67 -3.14 -5.22
C ILE A 33 -2.15 -3.21 -5.55
N HIS A 34 -2.97 -3.11 -4.50
CA HIS A 34 -4.42 -3.00 -4.64
C HIS A 34 -4.80 -1.65 -5.27
N ILE A 35 -5.85 -1.68 -6.10
CA ILE A 35 -6.43 -0.48 -6.71
C ILE A 35 -7.89 -0.39 -6.25
N LEU A 36 -8.33 0.79 -5.83
CA LEU A 36 -9.76 1.02 -5.59
C LEU A 36 -10.51 1.05 -6.92
N GLU A 37 -11.74 0.55 -6.95
CA GLU A 37 -12.57 0.59 -8.17
C GLU A 37 -12.65 2.01 -8.75
N SER A 38 -12.78 3.01 -7.88
CA SER A 38 -12.82 4.41 -8.26
C SER A 38 -11.51 4.99 -8.84
N GLU A 39 -10.42 4.24 -8.83
CA GLU A 39 -9.10 4.64 -9.37
C GLU A 39 -8.76 3.99 -10.71
N VAL A 40 -9.52 2.96 -11.13
CA VAL A 40 -9.20 2.13 -12.31
C VAL A 40 -9.10 2.96 -13.58
N ASP A 41 -10.15 3.72 -13.93
CA ASP A 41 -10.21 4.49 -15.18
C ASP A 41 -9.06 5.50 -15.28
N GLU A 42 -8.76 6.22 -14.19
CA GLU A 42 -7.68 7.22 -14.15
C GLU A 42 -6.30 6.58 -14.40
N LEU A 43 -6.08 5.38 -13.87
CA LEU A 43 -4.83 4.64 -14.05
C LEU A 43 -4.70 4.08 -15.47
N VAL A 44 -5.80 3.56 -16.04
CA VAL A 44 -5.81 3.09 -17.44
C VAL A 44 -5.56 4.25 -18.41
N ASP A 45 -6.16 5.41 -18.18
CA ASP A 45 -6.01 6.60 -19.04
C ASP A 45 -4.55 7.08 -19.15
N ILE A 46 -3.74 6.84 -18.12
CA ILE A 46 -2.30 7.17 -18.13
C ILE A 46 -1.40 6.00 -18.56
N GLY A 47 -2.01 4.90 -19.03
CA GLY A 47 -1.32 3.72 -19.55
C GLY A 47 -0.77 2.78 -18.47
N ALA A 48 -1.29 2.82 -17.24
CA ALA A 48 -0.98 1.80 -16.25
C ALA A 48 -1.71 0.49 -16.61
N GLU A 49 -0.97 -0.62 -16.55
CA GLU A 49 -1.54 -1.94 -16.74
C GLU A 49 -2.20 -2.43 -15.45
N ILE A 50 -3.43 -2.93 -15.56
CA ILE A 50 -4.23 -3.44 -14.44
C ILE A 50 -4.51 -4.92 -14.67
N VAL A 51 -4.28 -5.73 -13.65
CA VAL A 51 -4.69 -7.13 -13.59
C VAL A 51 -6.02 -7.21 -12.85
N CYS A 52 -7.03 -7.75 -13.51
CA CYS A 52 -8.32 -8.04 -12.89
C CYS A 52 -8.42 -9.53 -12.59
N LEU A 53 -8.55 -9.88 -11.30
CA LEU A 53 -8.76 -11.26 -10.86
C LEU A 53 -10.24 -11.45 -10.51
N ASN A 54 -10.82 -12.57 -10.95
CA ASN A 54 -12.21 -12.97 -10.67
C ASN A 54 -13.26 -11.88 -10.98
N ASP A 55 -13.01 -11.05 -12.00
CA ASP A 55 -13.87 -9.96 -12.46
C ASP A 55 -14.19 -8.86 -11.41
N ASN A 56 -13.49 -8.84 -10.27
CA ASN A 56 -13.83 -7.91 -9.18
C ASN A 56 -12.66 -7.49 -8.26
N ILE A 57 -11.43 -7.94 -8.54
CA ILE A 57 -10.22 -7.56 -7.81
C ILE A 57 -9.26 -6.89 -8.79
N ASN A 58 -9.06 -5.58 -8.64
CA ASN A 58 -8.16 -4.80 -9.47
C ASN A 58 -6.81 -4.61 -8.78
N LEU A 59 -5.75 -5.03 -9.47
CA LEU A 59 -4.37 -4.90 -9.02
C LEU A 59 -3.56 -4.14 -10.06
N LEU A 60 -2.61 -3.33 -9.61
CA LEU A 60 -1.62 -2.78 -10.54
C LEU A 60 -0.73 -3.92 -11.04
N ASN A 61 -0.50 -4.01 -12.34
CA ASN A 61 0.33 -5.07 -12.89
C ASN A 61 1.81 -4.86 -12.52
N THR A 62 2.23 -5.46 -11.41
CA THR A 62 3.63 -5.49 -10.96
C THR A 62 4.31 -6.82 -11.27
N PHE A 63 3.56 -7.84 -11.65
CA PHE A 63 4.02 -9.21 -11.83
C PHE A 63 4.86 -9.36 -13.10
N ASP A 64 5.93 -10.14 -13.05
CA ASP A 64 6.66 -10.54 -14.25
C ASP A 64 5.88 -11.57 -15.08
N ASN A 65 6.37 -11.84 -16.28
CA ASN A 65 5.81 -12.91 -17.10
C ASN A 65 6.58 -14.21 -16.86
N ASP A 66 5.86 -15.33 -16.87
CA ASP A 66 6.42 -16.68 -16.88
C ASP A 66 7.14 -17.01 -18.21
N GLU A 67 7.75 -18.19 -18.29
CA GLU A 67 8.46 -18.66 -19.49
C GLU A 67 7.55 -18.79 -20.73
N SER A 68 6.23 -18.85 -20.53
CA SER A 68 5.23 -18.91 -21.60
C SER A 68 4.68 -17.53 -21.99
N GLY A 69 5.13 -16.46 -21.32
CA GLY A 69 4.70 -15.09 -21.56
C GLY A 69 3.41 -14.69 -20.83
N ASN A 70 2.87 -15.52 -19.93
CA ASN A 70 1.71 -15.19 -19.12
C ASN A 70 2.13 -14.47 -17.83
N ILE A 71 1.21 -13.74 -17.21
CA ILE A 71 1.48 -13.09 -15.91
C ILE A 71 1.75 -14.15 -14.83
N ASP A 72 2.89 -14.06 -14.17
CA ASP A 72 3.27 -14.93 -13.05
C ASP A 72 2.67 -14.43 -11.73
N LEU A 73 1.50 -14.96 -11.37
CA LEU A 73 0.81 -14.65 -10.13
C LEU A 73 1.39 -15.36 -8.90
N THR A 74 2.44 -16.17 -9.04
CA THR A 74 3.09 -16.87 -7.91
C THR A 74 4.06 -15.97 -7.15
N GLN A 75 4.40 -14.81 -7.70
CA GLN A 75 5.29 -13.84 -7.07
C GLN A 75 4.63 -13.24 -5.82
N GLN A 76 5.25 -13.47 -4.65
CA GLN A 76 4.74 -12.94 -3.38
C GLN A 76 5.04 -11.44 -3.19
N SER A 77 6.15 -10.95 -3.76
CA SER A 77 6.62 -9.57 -3.61
C SER A 77 7.16 -9.03 -4.94
N PRO A 78 6.28 -8.87 -5.96
CA PRO A 78 6.69 -8.40 -7.27
C PRO A 78 7.25 -6.97 -7.22
N THR A 79 8.32 -6.71 -7.98
CA THR A 79 8.92 -5.37 -8.04
C THR A 79 8.06 -4.46 -8.92
N CYS A 80 7.67 -3.30 -8.41
CA CYS A 80 6.85 -2.37 -9.19
C CYS A 80 7.60 -1.84 -10.42
N LYS A 81 7.10 -2.21 -11.62
CA LYS A 81 7.65 -1.82 -12.93
C LYS A 81 7.54 -0.32 -13.24
N LEU A 82 6.74 0.42 -12.46
CA LEU A 82 6.59 1.87 -12.59
C LEU A 82 7.64 2.65 -11.79
N ARG A 83 8.49 1.99 -11.01
CA ARG A 83 9.62 2.62 -10.31
C ARG A 83 10.88 2.48 -11.16
N ASP A 84 11.59 3.57 -11.39
CA ASP A 84 12.88 3.55 -12.09
C ASP A 84 14.03 3.14 -11.15
N SER A 85 15.23 2.95 -11.72
CA SER A 85 16.43 2.57 -10.96
C SER A 85 16.93 3.63 -9.98
N LYS A 86 16.42 4.87 -10.08
CA LYS A 86 16.70 5.96 -9.15
C LYS A 86 15.61 6.10 -8.07
N GLY A 87 14.64 5.19 -8.08
CA GLY A 87 13.55 5.15 -7.13
C GLY A 87 12.36 6.05 -7.47
N ASN A 88 12.34 6.73 -8.61
CA ASN A 88 11.23 7.60 -9.01
C ASN A 88 10.05 6.78 -9.55
N CYS A 89 8.83 7.19 -9.22
CA CYS A 89 7.62 6.56 -9.74
C CYS A 89 7.08 7.31 -10.97
N LYS A 90 6.88 6.60 -12.08
CA LYS A 90 6.33 7.16 -13.34
C LYS A 90 4.93 7.75 -13.17
N ILE A 91 4.14 7.19 -12.26
CA ILE A 91 2.77 7.64 -11.95
C ILE A 91 2.70 8.40 -10.62
N GLN A 92 3.77 9.09 -10.22
CA GLN A 92 3.86 9.75 -8.90
C GLN A 92 2.61 10.58 -8.53
N LYS A 93 2.04 11.31 -9.49
CA LYS A 93 0.86 12.17 -9.29
C LYS A 93 -0.47 11.40 -9.23
N ASN A 94 -0.48 10.18 -9.74
CA ASN A 94 -1.65 9.32 -9.91
C ASN A 94 -1.51 8.02 -9.12
N LYS A 95 -0.55 7.93 -8.18
CA LYS A 95 -0.32 6.73 -7.37
C LYS A 95 -1.65 6.23 -6.78
N PRO A 96 -1.92 4.91 -6.81
CA PRO A 96 -3.06 4.33 -6.11
C PRO A 96 -3.04 4.72 -4.62
N LEU A 97 -4.21 4.82 -4.00
CA LEU A 97 -4.31 5.21 -2.59
C LEU A 97 -3.54 4.23 -1.69
N PHE A 98 -3.58 2.93 -1.99
CA PHE A 98 -2.80 1.92 -1.26
C PHE A 98 -1.28 2.15 -1.34
N CYS A 99 -0.75 2.60 -2.49
CA CYS A 99 0.66 2.99 -2.59
C CYS A 99 0.99 4.20 -1.73
N MET A 100 0.03 5.10 -1.55
CA MET A 100 0.20 6.32 -0.78
C MET A 100 0.02 6.12 0.73
N LEU A 101 -0.68 5.07 1.14
CA LEU A 101 -0.86 4.72 2.54
C LEU A 101 0.38 4.06 3.15
N PHE A 102 1.20 3.38 2.34
CA PHE A 102 2.41 2.71 2.84
C PHE A 102 3.39 3.70 3.49
N PRO A 103 3.96 3.40 4.69
CA PRO A 103 4.01 2.09 5.36
C PRO A 103 2.80 1.72 6.24
N PHE A 104 1.75 2.53 6.30
CA PHE A 104 0.48 2.09 6.87
C PHE A 104 -0.26 1.20 5.88
N MET A 105 -0.76 0.07 6.35
CA MET A 105 -1.41 -0.92 5.51
C MET A 105 -2.44 -1.71 6.29
N ILE A 106 -3.33 -2.37 5.56
CA ILE A 106 -4.19 -3.38 6.14
C ILE A 106 -3.46 -4.73 6.04
N VAL A 107 -3.49 -5.51 7.12
CA VAL A 107 -2.86 -6.83 7.20
C VAL A 107 -3.85 -7.88 7.69
N ASN A 108 -3.67 -9.12 7.24
CA ASN A 108 -4.21 -10.29 7.92
C ASN A 108 -3.18 -10.73 8.97
N TYR A 109 -3.57 -10.76 10.24
CA TYR A 109 -2.66 -11.03 11.35
C TYR A 109 -2.75 -12.49 11.83
N LEU A 110 -1.79 -12.93 12.65
CA LEU A 110 -1.67 -14.32 13.11
C LEU A 110 -2.93 -14.89 13.79
N ASP A 111 -3.77 -14.05 14.36
CA ASP A 111 -5.05 -14.44 14.98
C ASP A 111 -6.20 -14.61 13.96
N GLY A 112 -5.93 -14.42 12.68
CA GLY A 112 -6.89 -14.54 11.58
C GLY A 112 -7.72 -13.28 11.34
N LYS A 113 -7.57 -12.23 12.14
CA LYS A 113 -8.30 -10.97 11.98
C LYS A 113 -7.56 -10.01 11.04
N ASN A 114 -8.20 -8.89 10.71
CA ASN A 114 -7.60 -7.86 9.87
C ASN A 114 -7.40 -6.57 10.68
N TYR A 115 -6.24 -5.97 10.49
CA TYR A 115 -5.83 -4.79 11.23
C TYR A 115 -5.27 -3.74 10.30
N TRP A 116 -5.51 -2.48 10.61
CA TRP A 116 -4.57 -1.42 10.26
C TRP A 116 -3.29 -1.64 11.05
N ALA A 117 -2.16 -1.56 10.35
CA ALA A 117 -0.85 -1.77 10.93
C ALA A 117 0.20 -0.86 10.27
N LEU A 118 1.30 -0.64 10.97
CA LEU A 118 2.48 0.04 10.46
C LEU A 118 3.56 -1.01 10.17
N SER A 119 4.04 -1.09 8.93
CA SER A 119 5.11 -2.02 8.58
C SER A 119 6.44 -1.63 9.26
N LYS A 120 7.06 -2.61 9.93
CA LYS A 120 8.41 -2.52 10.50
C LYS A 120 9.49 -2.74 9.45
N LYS A 121 9.13 -3.25 8.28
CA LYS A 121 10.03 -3.55 7.15
C LYS A 121 10.08 -2.37 6.17
N CYS A 122 10.37 -1.19 6.71
CA CYS A 122 10.43 0.04 5.93
C CYS A 122 11.49 0.98 6.53
N SER A 123 12.35 1.56 5.70
CA SER A 123 13.35 2.53 6.18
C SER A 123 12.73 3.78 6.80
N TYR A 124 11.47 4.11 6.46
CA TYR A 124 10.74 5.17 7.16
C TYR A 124 10.41 4.78 8.60
N TYR A 125 10.06 3.53 8.86
CA TYR A 125 9.86 3.03 10.22
C TYR A 125 11.15 3.14 11.05
N ASP A 126 12.30 2.76 10.48
CA ASP A 126 13.60 2.89 11.15
C ASP A 126 13.92 4.34 11.50
N TYR A 127 13.59 5.28 10.60
CA TYR A 127 13.68 6.71 10.87
C TYR A 127 12.77 7.13 12.03
N LEU A 128 11.51 6.68 12.05
CA LEU A 128 10.58 6.98 13.14
C LEU A 128 11.09 6.46 14.49
N VAL A 129 11.61 5.23 14.53
CA VAL A 129 12.21 4.63 15.74
C VAL A 129 13.41 5.45 16.21
N SER A 130 14.34 5.75 15.30
CA SER A 130 15.57 6.50 15.62
C SER A 130 15.31 7.93 16.12
N ASN A 131 14.14 8.48 15.82
CA ASN A 131 13.72 9.81 16.24
C ASN A 131 12.62 9.79 17.31
N SER A 132 12.27 8.62 17.85
CA SER A 132 11.20 8.44 18.84
C SER A 132 9.84 9.03 18.40
N LYS A 133 9.46 8.85 17.13
CA LYS A 133 8.24 9.39 16.51
C LYS A 133 7.16 8.36 16.19
N VAL A 134 7.37 7.08 16.55
CA VAL A 134 6.45 5.99 16.17
C VAL A 134 5.04 6.22 16.74
N GLU A 135 4.92 6.47 18.04
CA GLU A 135 3.64 6.67 18.72
C GLU A 135 2.87 7.89 18.16
N ASP A 136 3.53 9.04 18.06
CA ASP A 136 2.95 10.26 17.47
C ASP A 136 2.46 10.03 16.03
N THR A 137 3.20 9.25 15.23
CA THR A 137 2.83 8.96 13.84
C THR A 137 1.61 8.05 13.79
N ILE A 138 1.52 7.06 14.68
CA ILE A 138 0.34 6.18 14.79
C ILE A 138 -0.89 6.99 15.24
N GLU A 139 -0.75 7.87 16.22
CA GLU A 139 -1.87 8.72 16.68
C GLU A 139 -2.38 9.63 15.55
N ASN A 140 -1.46 10.29 14.81
CA ASN A 140 -1.82 11.08 13.64
C ASN A 140 -2.53 10.26 12.57
N PHE A 141 -2.13 8.99 12.39
CA PHE A 141 -2.78 8.09 11.44
C PHE A 141 -4.18 7.69 11.88
N ILE A 142 -4.39 7.41 13.16
CA ILE A 142 -5.72 7.12 13.71
C ILE A 142 -6.65 8.32 13.49
N ASN A 143 -6.20 9.53 13.82
CA ASN A 143 -6.99 10.76 13.59
C ASN A 143 -7.34 10.94 12.10
N TYR A 144 -6.37 10.68 11.21
CA TYR A 144 -6.60 10.71 9.78
C TYR A 144 -7.67 9.70 9.34
N LEU A 145 -7.63 8.45 9.84
CA LEU A 145 -8.63 7.43 9.51
C LEU A 145 -10.04 7.86 9.92
N GLU A 146 -10.20 8.54 11.05
CA GLU A 146 -11.50 9.03 11.54
C GLU A 146 -12.08 10.15 10.65
N GLU A 147 -11.23 10.89 9.95
CA GLU A 147 -11.64 11.97 9.06
C GLU A 147 -11.92 11.51 7.62
N ILE A 148 -11.52 10.29 7.24
CA ILE A 148 -11.83 9.74 5.93
C ILE A 148 -13.36 9.58 5.82
N PRO A 149 -13.99 10.07 4.73
CA PRO A 149 -15.41 9.82 4.50
C PRO A 149 -15.72 8.31 4.52
N SER A 150 -16.75 7.91 5.25
CA SER A 150 -17.11 6.50 5.46
C SER A 150 -17.23 5.69 4.16
N LYS A 151 -17.72 6.30 3.09
CA LYS A 151 -17.77 5.70 1.75
C LYS A 151 -16.39 5.24 1.28
N ILE A 152 -15.37 6.10 1.43
CA ILE A 152 -13.99 5.80 1.00
C ILE A 152 -13.34 4.81 1.96
N TYR A 153 -13.54 4.97 3.28
CA TYR A 153 -13.04 4.01 4.27
C TYR A 153 -13.54 2.59 3.97
N ASN A 154 -14.85 2.44 3.69
CA ASN A 154 -15.45 1.16 3.33
C ASN A 154 -14.93 0.61 1.98
N GLU A 155 -14.66 1.48 1.01
CA GLU A 155 -14.05 1.07 -0.26
C GLU A 155 -12.65 0.48 -0.03
N ILE A 156 -11.80 1.15 0.76
CA ILE A 156 -10.46 0.68 1.10
C ILE A 156 -10.52 -0.70 1.79
N THR A 157 -11.31 -0.82 2.86
CA THR A 157 -11.37 -2.06 3.63
C THR A 157 -11.97 -3.21 2.82
N SER A 158 -13.02 -2.95 2.04
CA SER A 158 -13.62 -3.98 1.17
C SER A 158 -12.70 -4.43 0.05
N THR A 159 -11.94 -3.52 -0.58
CA THR A 159 -10.94 -3.87 -1.62
C THR A 159 -9.85 -4.78 -1.05
N PHE A 160 -9.36 -4.48 0.15
CA PHE A 160 -8.40 -5.36 0.83
C PHE A 160 -8.99 -6.74 1.12
N ILE A 161 -10.19 -6.78 1.72
CA ILE A 161 -10.87 -8.03 2.09
C ILE A 161 -11.13 -8.92 0.87
N LYS A 162 -11.49 -8.36 -0.28
CA LYS A 162 -11.64 -9.15 -1.52
C LYS A 162 -10.30 -9.71 -1.99
N THR A 163 -9.25 -8.89 -1.95
CA THR A 163 -7.93 -9.32 -2.46
C THR A 163 -7.33 -10.43 -1.61
N LYS A 164 -7.52 -10.40 -0.29
CA LYS A 164 -6.94 -11.43 0.62
C LYS A 164 -7.45 -12.85 0.36
N GLU A 165 -8.59 -13.00 -0.32
CA GLU A 165 -9.14 -14.31 -0.72
C GLU A 165 -8.28 -14.97 -1.81
N VAL A 166 -7.52 -14.18 -2.56
CA VAL A 166 -6.66 -14.65 -3.66
C VAL A 166 -5.18 -14.50 -3.33
N VAL A 167 -4.84 -13.54 -2.46
CA VAL A 167 -3.47 -13.24 -2.03
C VAL A 167 -3.38 -13.45 -0.52
N HIS A 168 -2.77 -14.55 -0.10
CA HIS A 168 -2.69 -14.89 1.31
C HIS A 168 -1.30 -14.58 1.89
N TYR A 169 -1.22 -13.53 2.69
CA TYR A 169 -0.05 -13.21 3.51
C TYR A 169 -0.49 -12.94 4.94
N ILE A 170 0.11 -13.67 5.88
CA ILE A 170 -0.15 -13.52 7.32
C ILE A 170 1.05 -12.80 7.92
N TYR A 171 0.79 -11.69 8.61
CA TYR A 171 1.81 -10.87 9.25
C TYR A 171 1.94 -11.18 10.74
N SER A 172 3.16 -11.05 11.25
CA SER A 172 3.52 -11.25 12.67
C SER A 172 4.03 -9.97 13.34
N ASP A 173 4.23 -10.01 14.66
CA ASP A 173 4.81 -8.89 15.43
C ASP A 173 6.22 -8.49 14.99
N GLU A 174 6.94 -9.39 14.33
CA GLU A 174 8.28 -9.13 13.79
C GLU A 174 8.22 -8.23 12.54
N GLU A 175 7.07 -8.14 11.88
CA GLU A 175 6.90 -7.48 10.60
C GLU A 175 6.07 -6.20 10.71
N VAL A 176 5.18 -6.13 11.69
CA VAL A 176 4.23 -5.01 11.82
C VAL A 176 4.01 -4.57 13.26
N GLU A 177 3.58 -3.32 13.41
CA GLU A 177 2.99 -2.78 14.63
C GLU A 177 1.47 -2.65 14.42
N ILE A 178 0.68 -3.33 15.24
CA ILE A 178 -0.78 -3.38 15.10
C ILE A 178 -1.40 -2.08 15.65
N ILE A 179 -2.35 -1.48 14.92
CA ILE A 179 -2.94 -0.18 15.26
C ILE A 179 -4.41 -0.32 15.65
N LYS A 180 -5.24 -0.81 14.73
CA LYS A 180 -6.71 -0.82 14.90
C LYS A 180 -7.33 -1.97 14.13
N GLU A 181 -8.19 -2.75 14.79
CA GLU A 181 -9.00 -3.81 14.14
C GLU A 181 -9.98 -3.19 13.14
N ILE A 182 -10.21 -3.89 12.02
CA ILE A 182 -11.10 -3.46 10.94
C ILE A 182 -12.44 -4.19 11.00
#